data_AF-W7DLQ2-F1
#
_entry.id   AF-W7DLQ2-F1
#
_cell.length_a   1.000
_cell.length_b   1.000
_cell.length_c   1.000
_cell.angle_alpha   90.00
_cell.angle_beta   90.00
_cell.angle_gamma   90.00
#
_symmetry.space_group_name_H-M   'P 1'
#
loop_
_entity.id
_entity.type
_entity.pdbx_description
1 polymer ?
#
loop_
_entity_poly.entity_id
_entity_poly.type
_entity_poly.pdbx_seq_one_letter_code
_entity_poly.pdbx_strand_id
1 'polypeptide(L)'
;MPKLKKIADAKAAEEAKAAEEARKAEEAKQQAAQEEANRKAAEEKAAADARAAEEAKKQQEQAAKSTHTVQSGETLYRIAVNAYGSAGAASGVEKIKQANGLSSNNVPVGTVLKIPQ
;
A
#
# COMPACT_ATOMS: atom_id res chain seq x y z
N MET A 1 45.04 -5.15 -64.30
CA MET A 1 44.62 -5.96 -63.14
C MET A 1 43.50 -5.27 -62.34
N PRO A 2 42.26 -5.13 -62.88
CA PRO A 2 41.18 -4.36 -62.24
C PRO A 2 40.13 -5.21 -61.50
N LYS A 3 40.16 -6.54 -61.65
CA LYS A 3 39.14 -7.44 -61.09
C LYS A 3 39.31 -7.72 -59.59
N LEU A 4 40.49 -7.49 -59.01
CA LEU A 4 40.78 -7.80 -57.60
C LEU A 4 40.35 -6.68 -56.63
N LYS A 5 40.36 -5.40 -57.03
CA LYS A 5 39.94 -4.28 -56.18
C LYS A 5 38.42 -4.27 -55.91
N LYS A 6 37.61 -4.52 -56.94
CA LYS A 6 36.13 -4.54 -56.82
C LYS A 6 35.58 -5.60 -55.86
N ILE A 7 36.31 -6.69 -55.65
CA ILE A 7 35.90 -7.79 -54.76
C ILE A 7 36.17 -7.41 -53.29
N ALA A 8 37.22 -6.63 -53.02
CA ALA A 8 37.53 -6.16 -51.68
C ALA A 8 36.55 -5.08 -51.18
N ASP A 9 36.14 -4.14 -52.05
CA ASP A 9 35.15 -3.11 -51.71
C ASP A 9 33.75 -3.70 -51.47
N ALA A 10 33.35 -4.72 -52.23
CA ALA A 10 32.07 -5.40 -52.05
C ALA A 10 32.00 -6.18 -50.72
N LYS A 11 33.10 -6.84 -50.34
CA LYS A 11 33.19 -7.59 -49.07
C LYS A 11 33.15 -6.65 -47.86
N ALA A 12 33.83 -5.51 -47.92
CA ALA A 12 33.82 -4.52 -46.83
C ALA A 12 32.44 -3.88 -46.62
N ALA A 13 31.66 -3.67 -47.69
CA ALA A 13 30.30 -3.15 -47.60
C ALA A 13 29.30 -4.18 -47.03
N GLU A 14 29.52 -5.47 -47.30
CA GLU A 14 28.72 -6.57 -46.73
C GLU A 14 29.02 -6.77 -45.24
N GLU A 15 30.29 -6.72 -44.84
CA GLU A 15 30.72 -6.79 -43.44
C GLU A 15 30.19 -5.59 -42.62
N ALA A 16 30.17 -4.40 -43.21
CA ALA A 16 29.60 -3.20 -42.57
C ALA A 16 28.08 -3.31 -42.38
N LYS A 17 27.35 -3.86 -43.36
CA LYS A 17 25.90 -4.10 -43.25
C LYS A 17 25.57 -5.18 -42.23
N ALA A 18 26.33 -6.27 -42.20
CA ALA A 18 26.18 -7.34 -41.21
C ALA A 18 26.46 -6.83 -39.78
N ALA A 19 27.46 -5.96 -39.60
CA ALA A 19 27.75 -5.33 -38.32
C ALA A 19 26.66 -4.33 -37.88
N GLU A 20 26.06 -3.59 -38.80
CA GLU A 20 24.94 -2.68 -38.51
C GLU A 20 23.67 -3.46 -38.12
N GLU A 21 23.37 -4.56 -38.82
CA GLU A 21 22.22 -5.42 -38.52
C GLU A 21 22.38 -6.14 -37.17
N ALA A 22 23.59 -6.60 -36.84
CA ALA A 22 23.91 -7.17 -35.54
C ALA A 22 23.74 -6.15 -34.40
N ARG A 23 24.16 -4.89 -34.60
CA ARG A 23 23.96 -3.82 -33.62
C ARG A 23 22.48 -3.47 -33.42
N LYS A 24 21.70 -3.39 -34.50
CA LYS A 24 20.24 -3.16 -34.40
C LYS A 24 19.53 -4.33 -33.71
N ALA A 25 19.96 -5.57 -33.95
CA ALA A 25 19.41 -6.74 -33.28
C ALA A 25 19.79 -6.79 -31.79
N GLU A 26 20.99 -6.34 -31.41
CA GLU A 26 21.40 -6.21 -30.01
C GLU A 26 20.64 -5.09 -29.30
N GLU A 27 20.48 -3.93 -29.95
CA GLU A 27 19.74 -2.79 -29.41
C GLU A 27 18.25 -3.11 -29.22
N ALA A 28 17.64 -3.86 -30.14
CA ALA A 28 16.27 -4.35 -29.98
C ALA A 28 16.12 -5.33 -28.80
N LYS A 29 17.11 -6.20 -28.56
CA LYS A 29 17.12 -7.09 -27.39
C LYS A 29 17.32 -6.32 -26.10
N GLN A 30 18.17 -5.31 -26.09
CA GLN A 30 18.40 -4.45 -24.92
C GLN A 30 17.14 -3.60 -24.61
N GLN A 31 16.47 -3.06 -25.62
CA GLN A 31 15.22 -2.32 -25.46
C GLN A 31 14.09 -3.20 -24.92
N ALA A 32 13.93 -4.42 -25.44
CA ALA A 32 12.92 -5.37 -24.95
C ALA A 32 13.19 -5.78 -23.47
N ALA A 33 14.45 -6.01 -23.11
CA ALA A 33 14.83 -6.32 -21.73
C ALA A 33 14.57 -5.14 -20.77
N GLN A 34 14.85 -3.90 -21.21
CA GLN A 34 14.59 -2.70 -20.42
C GLN A 34 13.09 -2.45 -20.23
N GLU A 35 12.27 -2.69 -21.27
CA GLU A 35 10.81 -2.55 -21.19
C GLU A 35 10.20 -3.60 -20.24
N GLU A 36 10.68 -4.85 -20.28
CA GLU A 36 10.26 -5.89 -19.34
C GLU A 36 10.64 -5.55 -17.89
N ALA A 37 11.85 -5.02 -17.67
CA ALA A 37 12.31 -4.58 -16.35
C ALA A 37 11.47 -3.40 -15.81
N ASN A 38 11.17 -2.41 -16.65
CA ASN A 38 10.33 -1.28 -16.28
C ASN A 38 8.89 -1.71 -15.99
N ARG A 39 8.35 -2.68 -16.74
CA ARG A 39 7.02 -3.23 -16.51
C ARG A 39 6.93 -3.98 -15.17
N LYS A 40 7.92 -4.82 -14.84
CA LYS A 40 7.98 -5.51 -13.54
C LYS A 40 8.10 -4.52 -12.39
N ALA A 41 8.92 -3.47 -12.52
CA ALA A 41 9.07 -2.44 -11.51
C ALA A 41 7.78 -1.62 -11.28
N ALA A 42 7.04 -1.31 -12.35
CA ALA A 42 5.76 -0.60 -12.26
C ALA A 42 4.67 -1.45 -11.57
N GLU A 43 4.65 -2.76 -11.84
CA GLU A 43 3.69 -3.70 -11.24
C GLU A 43 3.98 -3.92 -9.74
N GLU A 44 5.26 -4.02 -9.36
CA GLU A 44 5.69 -4.13 -7.97
C GLU A 44 5.38 -2.86 -7.16
N LYS A 45 5.60 -1.68 -7.77
CA LYS A 45 5.25 -0.40 -7.14
C LYS A 45 3.73 -0.24 -6.96
N ALA A 46 2.93 -0.63 -7.94
CA ALA A 46 1.47 -0.59 -7.84
C ALA A 46 0.93 -1.57 -6.77
N ALA A 47 1.53 -2.76 -6.65
CA ALA A 47 1.18 -3.72 -5.60
C ALA A 47 1.58 -3.23 -4.19
N ALA A 48 2.70 -2.53 -4.05
CA ALA A 48 3.14 -1.94 -2.79
C ALA A 48 2.23 -0.77 -2.35
N ASP A 49 1.88 0.12 -3.28
CA ASP A 49 0.96 1.25 -3.01
C ASP A 49 -0.46 0.74 -2.62
N ALA A 50 -0.94 -0.34 -3.24
CA ALA A 50 -2.23 -0.96 -2.87
C ALA A 50 -2.20 -1.63 -1.49
N ARG A 51 -1.11 -2.31 -1.12
CA ARG A 51 -0.95 -2.92 0.20
C ARG A 51 -0.82 -1.87 1.30
N ALA A 52 -0.09 -0.78 1.06
CA ALA A 52 0.02 0.32 2.01
C ALA A 52 -1.32 1.03 2.26
N ALA A 53 -2.15 1.19 1.22
CA ALA A 53 -3.49 1.76 1.35
C ALA A 53 -4.46 0.83 2.12
N GLU A 54 -4.38 -0.49 1.91
CA GLU A 54 -5.17 -1.46 2.68
C GLU A 54 -4.74 -1.52 4.15
N GLU A 55 -3.44 -1.47 4.42
CA GLU A 55 -2.88 -1.50 5.78
C GLU A 55 -3.21 -0.20 6.54
N ALA A 56 -3.11 0.97 5.89
CA ALA A 56 -3.54 2.24 6.48
C ALA A 56 -5.04 2.25 6.78
N LYS A 57 -5.88 1.67 5.92
CA LYS A 57 -7.33 1.56 6.16
C LYS A 57 -7.64 0.62 7.33
N LYS A 58 -6.95 -0.52 7.44
CA LYS A 58 -7.09 -1.44 8.59
C LYS A 58 -6.67 -0.78 9.90
N GLN A 59 -5.55 -0.03 9.90
CA GLN A 59 -5.09 0.69 11.07
C GLN A 59 -6.06 1.82 11.48
N GLN A 60 -6.64 2.54 10.51
CA GLN A 60 -7.70 3.53 10.80
C GLN A 60 -8.97 2.89 11.35
N GLU A 61 -9.42 1.75 10.82
CA GLU A 61 -10.58 1.02 11.35
C GLU A 61 -10.32 0.48 12.77
N GLN A 62 -9.10 0.07 13.08
CA GLN A 62 -8.72 -0.41 14.42
C GLN A 62 -8.62 0.73 15.44
N ALA A 63 -8.10 1.89 15.02
CA ALA A 63 -8.08 3.10 15.85
C ALA A 63 -9.49 3.64 16.09
N ALA A 64 -10.37 3.60 15.08
CA ALA A 64 -11.78 3.96 15.23
C ALA A 64 -12.51 3.03 16.19
N LYS A 65 -12.23 1.71 16.18
CA LYS A 65 -12.78 0.77 17.16
C LYS A 65 -12.27 0.99 18.60
N SER A 66 -11.18 1.74 18.75
CA SER A 66 -10.59 2.06 20.06
C SER A 66 -11.17 3.34 20.68
N THR A 67 -12.06 4.05 19.97
CA THR A 67 -12.70 5.26 20.50
C THR A 67 -14.19 5.32 20.16
N HIS A 68 -15.00 5.91 21.03
CA HIS A 68 -16.43 6.09 20.84
C HIS A 68 -16.83 7.51 21.19
N THR A 69 -17.57 8.17 20.29
CA THR A 69 -18.11 9.51 20.58
C THR A 69 -19.50 9.36 21.19
N VAL A 70 -19.67 9.84 22.42
CA VAL A 70 -20.95 9.75 23.14
C VAL A 70 -22.05 10.44 22.35
N GLN A 71 -23.10 9.70 22.02
CA GLN A 71 -24.29 10.22 21.33
C GLN A 71 -25.37 10.64 22.34
N SER A 72 -26.36 11.39 21.86
CA SER A 72 -27.50 11.81 22.67
C SER A 72 -28.26 10.59 23.22
N GLY A 73 -28.49 10.56 24.54
CA GLY A 73 -29.20 9.47 25.22
C GLY A 73 -28.37 8.22 25.53
N GLU A 74 -27.08 8.21 25.18
CA GLU A 74 -26.17 7.15 25.63
C GLU A 74 -25.76 7.32 27.09
N THR A 75 -25.53 6.19 27.76
CA THR A 75 -24.92 6.16 29.08
C THR A 75 -23.61 5.38 28.98
N LEU A 76 -22.69 5.64 29.91
CA LEU A 76 -21.41 4.92 29.96
C LEU A 76 -21.60 3.40 30.01
N TYR A 77 -22.68 2.94 30.67
CA TYR A 77 -23.07 1.54 30.70
C TYR A 77 -23.47 1.01 29.32
N ARG A 78 -24.32 1.70 28.56
CA ARG A 78 -24.69 1.23 27.20
C ARG A 78 -23.50 1.18 26.26
N ILE A 79 -22.60 2.16 26.36
CA ILE A 79 -21.36 2.18 25.57
C ILE A 79 -20.51 0.96 25.94
N ALA A 80 -20.38 0.63 27.23
CA ALA A 80 -19.67 -0.56 27.68
C ALA A 80 -20.36 -1.87 27.22
N VAL A 81 -21.69 -1.96 27.27
CA VAL A 81 -22.43 -3.13 26.73
C VAL A 81 -22.15 -3.32 25.24
N ASN A 82 -22.14 -2.24 24.46
CA ASN A 82 -21.87 -2.30 23.03
C ASN A 82 -20.43 -2.72 22.73
N ALA A 83 -19.47 -2.33 23.57
CA ALA A 83 -18.06 -2.63 23.38
C ALA A 83 -17.62 -4.01 23.92
N TYR A 84 -18.14 -4.43 25.07
CA TYR A 84 -17.69 -5.62 25.81
C TYR A 84 -18.77 -6.70 25.98
N GLY A 85 -19.99 -6.43 25.52
CA GLY A 85 -21.15 -7.26 25.76
C GLY A 85 -21.77 -7.07 27.15
N SER A 86 -23.00 -7.55 27.33
CA SER A 86 -23.76 -7.38 28.57
C SER A 86 -23.08 -8.00 29.79
N ALA A 87 -22.41 -9.15 29.62
CA ALA A 87 -21.69 -9.82 30.70
C ALA A 87 -20.43 -9.05 31.15
N GLY A 88 -19.81 -8.31 30.23
CA GLY A 88 -18.60 -7.52 30.50
C GLY A 88 -18.86 -6.06 30.84
N ALA A 89 -20.12 -5.60 30.82
CA ALA A 89 -20.45 -4.18 30.90
C ALA A 89 -19.98 -3.50 32.19
N ALA A 90 -20.09 -4.18 33.34
CA ALA A 90 -19.66 -3.62 34.62
C ALA A 90 -18.15 -3.35 34.64
N SER A 91 -17.33 -4.34 34.30
CA SER A 91 -15.88 -4.18 34.19
C SER A 91 -15.49 -3.23 33.04
N GLY A 92 -16.26 -3.24 31.95
CA GLY A 92 -16.09 -2.34 30.81
C GLY A 92 -16.27 -0.87 31.18
N VAL A 93 -17.27 -0.55 32.02
CA VAL A 93 -17.45 0.82 32.54
C VAL A 93 -16.21 1.26 33.30
N GLU A 94 -15.68 0.43 34.20
CA GLU A 94 -14.48 0.78 34.97
C GLU A 94 -13.26 0.99 34.07
N LYS A 95 -13.05 0.11 33.09
CA LYS A 95 -11.98 0.23 32.10
C LYS A 95 -12.07 1.55 31.32
N ILE A 96 -13.27 1.89 30.81
CA ILE A 96 -13.50 3.15 30.10
C ILE A 96 -13.25 4.34 31.03
N LYS A 97 -13.72 4.30 32.29
CA LYS A 97 -13.47 5.39 33.24
C LYS A 97 -11.98 5.59 33.49
N GLN A 98 -11.23 4.53 33.74
CA GLN A 98 -9.80 4.59 33.99
C GLN A 98 -9.03 5.12 32.76
N ALA A 99 -9.33 4.61 31.57
CA ALA A 99 -8.67 5.03 30.33
C ALA A 99 -8.92 6.51 29.97
N ASN A 100 -10.02 7.09 30.45
CA ASN A 100 -10.43 8.46 30.18
C ASN A 100 -10.35 9.39 31.40
N GLY A 101 -9.84 8.93 32.55
CA GLY A 101 -9.74 9.73 33.77
C GLY A 101 -11.09 10.18 34.35
N LEU A 102 -12.17 9.44 34.12
CA LEU A 102 -13.51 9.80 34.56
C LEU A 102 -13.76 9.34 36.01
N SER A 103 -14.21 10.26 36.86
CA SER A 103 -14.64 9.95 38.23
C SER A 103 -16.10 9.49 38.30
N SER A 104 -16.94 9.91 37.35
CA SER A 104 -18.39 9.66 37.30
C SER A 104 -18.81 8.92 36.02
N ASN A 105 -20.03 8.38 36.03
CA ASN A 105 -20.66 7.75 34.86
C ASN A 105 -21.38 8.76 33.95
N ASN A 106 -21.50 10.02 34.38
CA ASN A 106 -22.12 11.08 33.60
C ASN A 106 -21.10 11.68 32.62
N VAL A 107 -21.27 11.41 31.33
CA VAL A 107 -20.38 11.90 30.27
C VAL A 107 -21.18 12.77 29.30
N PRO A 108 -20.73 14.00 28.98
CA PRO A 108 -21.42 14.86 28.02
C PRO A 108 -21.49 14.24 26.62
N VAL A 109 -22.58 14.53 25.90
CA VAL A 109 -22.72 14.21 24.48
C VAL A 109 -21.61 14.90 23.68
N GLY A 110 -21.05 14.20 22.69
CA GLY A 110 -19.92 14.67 21.89
C GLY A 110 -18.54 14.36 22.48
N THR A 111 -18.47 13.82 23.70
CA THR A 111 -17.19 13.41 24.30
C THR A 111 -16.63 12.19 23.56
N VAL A 112 -15.38 12.25 23.14
CA VAL A 112 -14.65 11.10 22.59
C VAL A 112 -14.03 10.29 23.72
N LEU A 113 -14.52 9.07 23.92
CA LEU A 113 -14.04 8.14 24.94
C LEU A 113 -13.13 7.09 24.32
N LYS A 114 -11.99 6.83 24.94
CA LYS A 114 -11.14 5.67 24.66
C LYS A 114 -11.82 4.41 25.19
N ILE A 115 -11.96 3.39 24.34
CA ILE A 115 -12.59 2.11 24.63
C ILE A 115 -11.51 1.02 24.55
N PRO A 116 -10.83 0.68 25.67
CA PRO A 116 -9.74 -0.30 25.67
C PRO A 116 -10.27 -1.73 25.54
N GLN A 117 -9.88 -2.50 24.52
CA GLN A 117 -10.29 -3.91 24.38
C GLN A 117 -9.77 -4.78 25.54
#